data_AF-A0A165TKF3-F1
#
_entry.id   AF-A0A165TKF3-F1
#
_cell.length_a   1.000
_cell.length_b   1.000
_cell.length_c   1.000
_cell.angle_alpha   90.00
_cell.angle_beta   90.00
_cell.angle_gamma   90.00
#
_symmetry.space_group_name_H-M   'P 1'
#
loop_
_entity.id
_entity.type
_entity.pdbx_description
1 polymer ?
#
loop_
_entity_poly.entity_id
_entity_poly.type
_entity_poly.pdbx_seq_one_letter_code
_entity_poly.pdbx_strand_id
1 'polypeptide(L)'
;SAVFDTLFYWMAERDAIRRRKLAGEAAPWTKDHILCEYQFTNVFRVFDRTSQYILRKVINQGSQDVYETCFRVMLFRTFNRISTWELLDSELDLTWSNFNFNAYCRVLSRADAPLYGHAYILPAPNAFGKKRNYQNHLLLLRHMLEDGLPEKLMSAVSMREAQSIISTYIGMGPFLSFQLLLDLNMSAHFHFSEDEWVICGPGAEDGLRKIFGDAVKGIELEVMKYLRDTQFDHWARLGITDLPRLYEGRTGVTLVDLEHSLCECEKYSRVKHPSIKGKRKVIKQVYSASKKSLDLVLPEKWTPRGGTSSAPIFVTHLPDEPLTELEESDPEYEVSHIIKESQLPEGGMEYLVRWVGWGPEWDLWLPESQLGGATDVLKDW
;
A
#
# COMPACT_ATOMS: atom_id res chain seq x y z
N SER A 1 26.06 -10.62 -0.84
CA SER A 1 25.10 -11.64 -1.32
C SER A 1 24.63 -11.25 -2.71
N ALA A 2 24.28 -12.21 -3.59
CA ALA A 2 23.74 -11.88 -4.93
C ALA A 2 22.41 -11.11 -4.85
N VAL A 3 21.61 -11.33 -3.81
CA VAL A 3 20.38 -10.54 -3.54
C VAL A 3 20.72 -9.09 -3.13
N PHE A 4 21.92 -8.85 -2.58
CA PHE A 4 22.37 -7.50 -2.24
C PHE A 4 22.56 -6.63 -3.48
N ASP A 5 23.23 -7.18 -4.50
CA ASP A 5 23.44 -6.53 -5.79
C ASP A 5 22.11 -6.34 -6.52
N THR A 6 21.20 -7.29 -6.34
CA THR A 6 19.85 -7.29 -6.90
C THR A 6 19.00 -6.15 -6.38
N LEU A 7 19.12 -5.77 -5.09
CA LEU A 7 18.38 -4.64 -4.52
C LEU A 7 18.67 -3.33 -5.27
N PHE A 8 19.95 -3.00 -5.44
CA PHE A 8 20.37 -1.76 -6.12
C PHE A 8 20.12 -1.78 -7.62
N TYR A 9 20.30 -2.93 -8.27
CA TYR A 9 19.91 -3.12 -9.67
C TYR A 9 18.39 -2.95 -9.87
N TRP A 10 17.58 -3.61 -9.04
CA TRP A 10 16.12 -3.56 -9.12
C TRP A 10 15.62 -2.12 -8.94
N MET A 11 16.13 -1.38 -7.95
CA MET A 11 15.74 0.03 -7.76
C MET A 11 16.05 0.87 -9.00
N ALA A 12 17.27 0.79 -9.52
CA ALA A 12 17.68 1.56 -10.69
C ALA A 12 16.83 1.24 -11.94
N GLU A 13 16.69 -0.04 -12.28
CA GLU A 13 15.95 -0.45 -13.48
C GLU A 13 14.44 -0.23 -13.33
N ARG A 14 13.86 -0.44 -12.13
CA ARG A 14 12.43 -0.24 -11.90
C ARG A 14 12.04 1.24 -11.97
N ASP A 15 12.90 2.14 -11.50
CA ASP A 15 12.71 3.59 -11.66
C ASP A 15 12.94 4.03 -13.12
N ALA A 16 13.93 3.46 -13.81
CA ALA A 16 14.15 3.73 -15.23
C ALA A 16 12.92 3.33 -16.06
N ILE A 17 12.30 2.17 -15.82
CA ILE A 17 11.04 1.75 -16.46
C ILE A 17 9.92 2.79 -16.24
N ARG A 18 9.80 3.35 -15.02
CA ARG A 18 8.81 4.40 -14.71
C ARG A 18 9.09 5.67 -15.52
N ARG A 19 10.36 6.11 -15.58
CA ARG A 19 10.76 7.32 -16.33
C ARG A 19 10.59 7.15 -17.84
N ARG A 20 10.95 6.00 -18.42
CA ARG A 20 10.72 5.68 -19.85
C ARG A 20 9.22 5.71 -20.20
N LYS A 21 8.36 5.15 -19.34
CA LYS A 21 6.89 5.22 -19.51
C LYS A 21 6.36 6.66 -19.43
N LEU A 22 6.86 7.46 -18.48
CA LEU A 22 6.47 8.87 -18.32
C LEU A 22 6.94 9.74 -19.52
N ALA A 23 8.09 9.41 -20.11
CA ALA A 23 8.59 10.03 -21.33
C ALA A 23 7.85 9.61 -22.62
N GLY A 24 6.86 8.70 -22.52
CA GLY A 24 6.11 8.21 -23.68
C GLY A 24 6.89 7.24 -24.57
N GLU A 25 7.97 6.63 -24.08
CA GLU A 25 8.75 5.65 -24.85
C GLU A 25 7.93 4.39 -25.16
N ALA A 26 8.17 3.81 -26.33
CA ALA A 26 7.54 2.57 -26.76
C ALA A 26 8.06 1.35 -25.95
N ALA A 27 7.20 0.36 -25.75
CA ALA A 27 7.58 -0.92 -25.16
C ALA A 27 8.49 -1.74 -26.11
N PRO A 28 9.36 -2.63 -25.59
CA PRO A 28 9.55 -2.95 -24.17
C PRO A 28 10.44 -1.93 -23.44
N TRP A 29 9.98 -1.49 -22.27
CA TRP A 29 10.69 -0.49 -21.45
C TRP A 29 11.91 -1.04 -20.69
N THR A 30 12.24 -2.32 -20.83
CA THR A 30 13.43 -2.95 -20.23
C THR A 30 13.83 -4.19 -21.03
N LYS A 31 15.05 -4.69 -20.78
CA LYS A 31 15.53 -6.01 -21.24
C LYS A 31 15.46 -7.07 -20.14
N ASP A 32 15.10 -6.70 -18.91
CA ASP A 32 14.92 -7.67 -17.83
C ASP A 32 13.56 -8.37 -17.97
N HIS A 33 13.59 -9.67 -18.27
CA HIS A 33 12.38 -10.47 -18.50
C HIS A 33 11.49 -10.56 -17.25
N ILE A 34 12.05 -10.55 -16.04
CA ILE A 34 11.28 -10.65 -14.80
C ILE A 34 10.46 -9.36 -14.61
N LEU A 35 11.07 -8.19 -14.88
CA LEU A 35 10.37 -6.89 -14.84
C LEU A 35 9.40 -6.67 -16.01
N CYS A 36 9.51 -7.44 -17.10
CA CYS A 36 8.50 -7.49 -18.17
C CYS A 36 7.33 -8.42 -17.83
N GLU A 37 7.59 -9.55 -17.18
CA GLU A 37 6.64 -10.63 -16.95
C GLU A 37 5.80 -10.45 -15.68
N TYR A 38 6.36 -9.89 -14.61
CA TYR A 38 5.72 -9.86 -13.28
C TYR A 38 5.42 -8.45 -12.79
N GLN A 39 4.34 -8.32 -12.01
CA GLN A 39 3.92 -7.05 -11.44
C GLN A 39 4.77 -6.64 -10.23
N PHE A 40 5.37 -5.45 -10.34
CA PHE A 40 6.11 -4.78 -9.28
C PHE A 40 5.61 -3.35 -9.04
N THR A 41 5.57 -2.94 -7.78
CA THR A 41 5.37 -1.52 -7.41
C THR A 41 6.57 -0.67 -7.86
N ASN A 42 6.49 0.64 -7.69
CA ASN A 42 7.59 1.55 -8.02
C ASN A 42 8.60 1.64 -6.87
N VAL A 43 9.75 2.26 -7.09
CA VAL A 43 10.73 2.52 -6.01
C VAL A 43 10.15 3.47 -4.97
N PHE A 44 9.58 4.58 -5.44
CA PHE A 44 8.90 5.57 -4.62
C PHE A 44 7.41 5.23 -4.56
N ARG A 45 6.92 4.81 -3.39
CA ARG A 45 5.51 4.36 -3.16
C ARG A 45 4.48 5.35 -3.69
N VAL A 46 4.76 6.65 -3.65
CA VAL A 46 3.86 7.70 -4.14
C VAL A 46 3.45 7.53 -5.60
N PHE A 47 4.28 6.89 -6.44
CA PHE A 47 3.97 6.63 -7.86
C PHE A 47 3.15 5.36 -8.11
N ASP A 48 2.78 4.62 -7.07
CA ASP A 48 1.87 3.47 -7.21
C ASP A 48 0.44 3.91 -7.49
N ARG A 49 -0.32 3.09 -8.23
CA ARG A 49 -1.71 3.36 -8.64
C ARG A 49 -2.58 3.81 -7.46
N THR A 50 -2.51 3.09 -6.34
CA THR A 50 -3.31 3.39 -5.14
C THR A 50 -2.86 4.69 -4.48
N SER A 51 -1.56 4.95 -4.36
CA SER A 51 -1.03 6.19 -3.79
C SER A 51 -1.39 7.41 -4.62
N GLN A 52 -1.30 7.31 -5.96
CA GLN A 52 -1.76 8.35 -6.89
C GLN A 52 -3.26 8.58 -6.79
N TYR A 53 -4.06 7.52 -6.65
CA TYR A 53 -5.49 7.64 -6.43
C TYR A 53 -5.80 8.39 -5.13
N ILE A 54 -5.19 7.99 -4.01
CA ILE A 54 -5.32 8.66 -2.71
C ILE A 54 -4.95 10.14 -2.85
N LEU A 55 -3.80 10.46 -3.43
CA LEU A 55 -3.35 11.84 -3.58
C LEU A 55 -4.32 12.68 -4.43
N ARG A 56 -4.77 12.17 -5.58
CA ARG A 56 -5.58 12.93 -6.55
C ARG A 56 -7.08 12.99 -6.23
N LYS A 57 -7.64 11.93 -5.64
CA LYS A 57 -9.09 11.73 -5.47
C LYS A 57 -9.55 11.71 -4.01
N VAL A 58 -8.64 11.50 -3.04
CA VAL A 58 -8.97 11.43 -1.60
C VAL A 58 -8.43 12.66 -0.86
N ILE A 59 -7.13 12.98 -1.01
CA ILE A 59 -6.47 14.10 -0.32
C ILE A 59 -6.85 15.42 -0.98
N ASN A 60 -6.48 15.59 -2.26
CA ASN A 60 -6.63 16.86 -3.00
C ASN A 60 -8.08 17.14 -3.48
N GLN A 61 -9.08 16.48 -2.90
CA GLN A 61 -10.51 16.72 -3.16
C GLN A 61 -11.22 17.12 -1.87
N GLY A 62 -12.33 17.85 -1.99
CA GLY A 62 -13.15 18.26 -0.84
C GLY A 62 -12.42 19.20 0.13
N SER A 63 -12.98 19.33 1.34
CA SER A 63 -12.44 20.21 2.38
C SER A 63 -11.03 19.83 2.78
N GLN A 64 -10.13 20.82 2.80
CA GLN A 64 -8.75 20.69 3.26
C GLN A 64 -8.60 20.98 4.76
N ASP A 65 -9.70 20.95 5.53
CA ASP A 65 -9.64 20.84 6.98
C ASP A 65 -8.95 19.52 7.40
N VAL A 66 -8.29 19.51 8.56
CA VAL A 66 -7.50 18.35 9.02
C VAL A 66 -8.37 17.15 9.39
N TYR A 67 -9.56 17.34 9.98
CA TYR A 67 -10.50 16.25 10.25
C TYR A 67 -11.08 15.70 8.96
N GLU A 68 -11.52 16.58 8.06
CA GLU A 68 -12.09 16.18 6.78
C GLU A 68 -11.06 15.40 5.93
N THR A 69 -9.80 15.85 5.91
CA THR A 69 -8.70 15.15 5.22
C THR A 69 -8.36 13.82 5.89
N CYS A 70 -8.26 13.78 7.21
CA CYS A 70 -8.01 12.54 7.97
C CYS A 70 -9.15 11.53 7.76
N PHE A 71 -10.41 11.96 7.82
CA PHE A 71 -11.59 11.14 7.58
C PHE A 71 -11.53 10.47 6.22
N ARG A 72 -11.31 11.22 5.15
CA ARG A 72 -11.23 10.67 3.79
C ARG A 72 -10.08 9.67 3.64
N VAL A 73 -8.89 9.98 4.14
CA VAL A 73 -7.73 9.06 4.08
C VAL A 73 -7.94 7.80 4.91
N MET A 74 -8.48 7.90 6.13
CA MET A 74 -8.77 6.75 6.99
C MET A 74 -9.91 5.89 6.44
N LEU A 75 -10.95 6.50 5.86
CA LEU A 75 -12.03 5.82 5.15
C LEU A 75 -11.49 5.05 3.94
N PHE A 76 -10.65 5.67 3.10
CA PHE A 76 -10.01 4.97 1.99
C PHE A 76 -9.14 3.83 2.50
N ARG A 77 -8.23 4.07 3.47
CA ARG A 77 -7.28 3.08 4.00
C ARG A 77 -7.96 1.90 4.71
N THR A 78 -9.17 2.09 5.24
CA THR A 78 -10.01 1.02 5.82
C THR A 78 -10.30 -0.09 4.80
N PHE A 79 -10.66 0.29 3.58
CA PHE A 79 -11.00 -0.64 2.50
C PHE A 79 -9.81 -0.91 1.58
N ASN A 80 -8.93 0.08 1.40
CA ASN A 80 -7.78 0.09 0.50
C ASN A 80 -8.07 -0.41 -0.93
N ARG A 81 -9.27 -0.08 -1.44
CA ARG A 81 -9.78 -0.47 -2.75
C ARG A 81 -10.36 0.74 -3.46
N ILE A 82 -10.08 0.89 -4.76
CA ILE A 82 -10.54 2.05 -5.53
C ILE A 82 -12.05 1.95 -5.78
N SER A 83 -12.55 0.78 -6.21
CA SER A 83 -13.98 0.60 -6.49
C SER A 83 -14.87 0.80 -5.26
N THR A 84 -14.41 0.44 -4.06
CA THR A 84 -15.14 0.70 -2.81
C THR A 84 -15.20 2.19 -2.47
N TRP A 85 -14.14 2.96 -2.77
CA TRP A 85 -14.18 4.42 -2.66
C TRP A 85 -15.17 5.01 -3.64
N GLU A 86 -15.14 4.60 -4.91
CA GLU A 86 -16.02 5.11 -5.98
C GLU A 86 -17.50 4.77 -5.76
N LEU A 87 -17.79 3.59 -5.19
CA LEU A 87 -19.13 3.23 -4.72
C LEU A 87 -19.62 4.15 -3.60
N LEU A 88 -18.75 4.51 -2.65
CA LEU A 88 -19.12 5.43 -1.56
C LEU A 88 -19.32 6.86 -2.09
N ASP A 89 -18.39 7.35 -2.91
CA ASP A 89 -18.35 8.71 -3.47
C ASP A 89 -19.52 8.99 -4.44
N SER A 90 -20.01 7.96 -5.14
CA SER A 90 -21.17 8.08 -6.03
C SER A 90 -22.53 8.17 -5.33
N GLU A 91 -22.62 7.77 -4.06
CA GLU A 91 -23.88 7.65 -3.30
C GLU A 91 -23.94 8.57 -2.05
N LEU A 92 -22.80 9.09 -1.59
CA LEU A 92 -22.65 9.81 -0.33
C LEU A 92 -21.70 11.01 -0.46
N ASP A 93 -22.01 12.09 0.25
CA ASP A 93 -21.02 13.14 0.52
C ASP A 93 -19.98 12.61 1.53
N LEU A 94 -18.73 12.45 1.09
CA LEU A 94 -17.64 11.86 1.88
C LEU A 94 -16.97 12.89 2.80
N THR A 95 -17.78 13.55 3.62
CA THR A 95 -17.34 14.48 4.66
C THR A 95 -17.53 13.88 6.07
N TRP A 96 -16.65 14.26 6.99
CA TRP A 96 -16.76 13.91 8.41
C TRP A 96 -18.00 14.54 9.02
N SER A 97 -18.25 15.81 8.70
CA SER A 97 -19.40 16.58 9.17
C SER A 97 -20.76 15.94 8.81
N ASN A 98 -20.86 15.21 7.69
CA ASN A 98 -22.06 14.47 7.29
C ASN A 98 -21.99 12.94 7.57
N PHE A 99 -21.02 12.45 8.35
CA PHE A 99 -20.81 11.02 8.54
C PHE A 99 -22.00 10.29 9.20
N ASN A 100 -22.70 9.49 8.41
CA ASN A 100 -23.85 8.70 8.87
C ASN A 100 -23.61 7.19 8.74
N PHE A 101 -23.25 6.55 9.86
CA PHE A 101 -23.01 5.10 9.96
C PHE A 101 -24.09 4.24 9.25
N ASN A 102 -25.37 4.57 9.36
CA ASN A 102 -26.45 3.79 8.75
C ASN A 102 -26.54 3.99 7.22
N ALA A 103 -26.17 5.18 6.70
CA ALA A 103 -26.07 5.43 5.27
C ALA A 103 -24.91 4.63 4.65
N TYR A 104 -23.71 4.74 5.25
CA TYR A 104 -22.53 3.98 4.83
C TYR A 104 -22.78 2.47 4.87
N CYS A 105 -23.41 1.96 5.94
CA CYS A 105 -23.75 0.54 6.02
C CYS A 105 -24.70 0.06 4.91
N ARG A 106 -25.60 0.93 4.43
CA ARG A 106 -26.59 0.63 3.38
C ARG A 106 -25.96 0.57 2.00
N VAL A 107 -25.02 1.47 1.72
CA VAL A 107 -24.25 1.48 0.46
C VAL A 107 -23.34 0.25 0.40
N LEU A 108 -22.54 0.03 1.45
CA LEU A 108 -21.60 -1.10 1.52
C LEU A 108 -22.29 -2.48 1.53
N SER A 109 -23.52 -2.59 2.06
CA SER A 109 -24.28 -3.85 2.00
C SER A 109 -24.80 -4.22 0.61
N ARG A 110 -24.67 -3.33 -0.39
CA ARG A 110 -25.13 -3.52 -1.77
C ARG A 110 -23.97 -3.69 -2.76
N ALA A 111 -22.74 -3.82 -2.27
CA ALA A 111 -21.58 -3.98 -3.13
C ALA A 111 -21.57 -5.39 -3.75
N ASP A 112 -21.66 -5.47 -5.07
CA ASP A 112 -21.56 -6.73 -5.83
C ASP A 112 -20.11 -7.25 -5.94
N ALA A 113 -19.13 -6.42 -5.57
CA ALA A 113 -17.69 -6.74 -5.57
C ALA A 113 -17.11 -6.76 -4.14
N PRO A 114 -15.97 -7.45 -3.89
CA PRO A 114 -15.36 -7.50 -2.56
C PRO A 114 -14.95 -6.11 -2.05
N LEU A 115 -15.44 -5.71 -0.89
CA LEU A 115 -15.22 -4.37 -0.32
C LEU A 115 -13.76 -4.04 0.00
N TYR A 116 -12.92 -5.05 0.24
CA TYR A 116 -11.55 -4.86 0.69
C TYR A 116 -10.56 -5.14 -0.43
N GLY A 117 -9.58 -4.26 -0.51
CA GLY A 117 -8.36 -4.46 -1.26
C GLY A 117 -7.43 -5.41 -0.52
N HIS A 118 -6.41 -5.82 -1.24
CA HIS A 118 -5.62 -6.99 -0.88
C HIS A 118 -4.35 -6.63 -0.09
N ALA A 119 -3.70 -5.51 -0.42
CA ALA A 119 -2.61 -4.99 0.39
C ALA A 119 -3.15 -4.35 1.68
N TYR A 120 -2.37 -4.42 2.76
CA TYR A 120 -2.62 -3.70 4.02
C TYR A 120 -4.01 -3.94 4.65
N ILE A 121 -4.53 -5.17 4.53
CA ILE A 121 -5.83 -5.59 5.10
C ILE A 121 -5.90 -5.20 6.56
N LEU A 122 -6.95 -4.49 6.97
CA LEU A 122 -7.16 -4.11 8.38
C LEU A 122 -7.92 -5.24 9.11
N PRO A 123 -7.39 -5.79 10.22
CA PRO A 123 -8.13 -6.71 11.07
C PRO A 123 -9.34 -6.02 11.69
N ALA A 124 -10.52 -6.64 11.54
CA ALA A 124 -11.76 -6.08 12.03
C ALA A 124 -11.75 -5.94 13.58
N PRO A 125 -11.98 -4.74 14.13
CA PRO A 125 -11.99 -4.50 15.57
C PRO A 125 -13.30 -5.03 16.18
N ASN A 126 -13.39 -6.35 16.32
CA ASN A 126 -14.58 -7.08 16.75
C ASN A 126 -15.07 -6.69 18.17
N ALA A 127 -14.27 -5.95 18.93
CA ALA A 127 -14.66 -5.32 20.20
C ALA A 127 -15.89 -4.39 20.07
N PHE A 128 -16.17 -3.83 18.88
CA PHE A 128 -17.38 -3.03 18.62
C PHE A 128 -18.66 -3.87 18.43
N GLY A 129 -18.55 -5.21 18.41
CA GLY A 129 -19.68 -6.14 18.49
C GLY A 129 -20.62 -6.16 17.28
N LYS A 130 -20.19 -5.66 16.11
CA LYS A 130 -20.99 -5.75 14.86
C LYS A 130 -20.68 -7.03 14.10
N LYS A 131 -21.67 -7.52 13.35
CA LYS A 131 -21.60 -8.79 12.62
C LYS A 131 -20.72 -8.74 11.37
N ARG A 132 -20.77 -7.65 10.60
CA ARG A 132 -19.98 -7.49 9.36
C ARG A 132 -18.76 -6.61 9.62
N ASN A 133 -17.61 -6.99 9.08
CA ASN A 133 -16.32 -6.30 9.32
C ASN A 133 -16.36 -4.80 9.01
N TYR A 134 -17.03 -4.39 7.93
CA TYR A 134 -17.14 -2.97 7.55
C TYR A 134 -17.87 -2.14 8.62
N GLN A 135 -18.79 -2.74 9.38
CA GLN A 135 -19.47 -2.06 10.47
C GLN A 135 -18.53 -1.81 11.66
N ASN A 136 -17.65 -2.77 11.99
CA ASN A 136 -16.64 -2.59 13.03
C ASN A 136 -15.60 -1.54 12.59
N HIS A 137 -15.17 -1.55 11.33
CA HIS A 137 -14.25 -0.54 10.81
C HIS A 137 -14.84 0.88 10.76
N LEU A 138 -16.10 1.05 10.35
CA LEU A 138 -16.76 2.36 10.38
C LEU A 138 -16.90 2.93 11.80
N LEU A 139 -16.98 2.06 12.82
CA LEU A 139 -16.96 2.48 14.23
C LEU A 139 -15.55 2.82 14.72
N LEU A 140 -14.52 2.12 14.24
CA LEU A 140 -13.13 2.51 14.47
C LEU A 140 -12.79 3.87 13.84
N LEU A 141 -13.20 4.09 12.59
CA LEU A 141 -13.06 5.39 11.88
C LEU A 141 -13.69 6.52 12.69
N ARG A 142 -14.95 6.34 13.11
CA ARG A 142 -15.64 7.27 14.00
C ARG A 142 -14.87 7.50 15.29
N HIS A 143 -14.47 6.43 15.98
CA HIS A 143 -13.81 6.51 17.27
C HIS A 143 -12.48 7.26 17.21
N MET A 144 -11.66 7.01 16.18
CA MET A 144 -10.39 7.73 15.97
C MET A 144 -10.60 9.24 15.79
N LEU A 145 -11.66 9.65 15.07
CA LEU A 145 -11.97 11.06 14.86
C LEU A 145 -12.60 11.69 16.10
N GLU A 146 -13.57 11.03 16.75
CA GLU A 146 -14.19 11.51 18.00
C GLU A 146 -13.19 11.60 19.17
N ASP A 147 -12.13 10.79 19.18
CA ASP A 147 -11.02 10.83 20.14
C ASP A 147 -9.92 11.86 19.76
N GLY A 148 -10.11 12.66 18.71
CA GLY A 148 -9.17 13.73 18.34
C GLY A 148 -7.82 13.20 17.82
N LEU A 149 -7.80 12.08 17.09
CA LEU A 149 -6.59 11.60 16.42
C LEU A 149 -5.92 12.67 15.54
N PRO A 150 -6.63 13.50 14.75
CA PRO A 150 -6.00 14.53 13.92
C PRO A 150 -5.08 15.47 14.72
N GLU A 151 -5.52 16.01 15.85
CA GLU A 151 -4.73 16.92 16.69
C GLU A 151 -3.60 16.21 17.44
N LYS A 152 -3.85 14.97 17.89
CA LYS A 152 -2.80 14.12 18.48
C LYS A 152 -1.65 13.90 17.48
N LEU A 153 -1.98 13.70 16.20
CA LEU A 153 -0.99 13.58 15.13
C LEU A 153 -0.31 14.91 14.78
N MET A 154 -1.04 16.03 14.76
CA MET A 154 -0.44 17.36 14.56
C MET A 154 0.52 17.75 15.69
N SER A 155 0.32 17.22 16.89
CA SER A 155 1.14 17.48 18.08
C SER A 155 2.35 16.56 18.21
N ALA A 156 2.43 15.48 17.44
CA ALA A 156 3.53 14.52 17.49
C ALA A 156 4.81 15.11 16.87
N VAL A 157 5.96 14.94 17.53
CA VAL A 157 7.25 15.53 17.09
C VAL A 157 8.04 14.63 16.15
N SER A 158 7.62 13.37 15.94
CA SER A 158 8.31 12.40 15.08
C SER A 158 7.35 11.42 14.41
N MET A 159 7.78 10.81 13.30
CA MET A 159 6.99 9.76 12.62
C MET A 159 6.72 8.56 13.55
N ARG A 160 7.67 8.25 14.44
CA ARG A 160 7.58 7.15 15.40
C ARG A 160 6.54 7.40 16.48
N GLU A 161 6.46 8.63 17.00
CA GLU A 161 5.44 9.02 17.97
C GLU A 161 4.04 9.00 17.35
N ALA A 162 3.88 9.62 16.18
CA ALA A 162 2.63 9.61 15.43
C ALA A 162 2.13 8.18 15.14
N GLN A 163 3.03 7.28 14.74
CA GLN A 163 2.72 5.86 14.54
C GLN A 163 2.34 5.15 15.84
N SER A 164 2.99 5.48 16.95
CA SER A 164 2.70 4.92 18.28
C SER A 164 1.30 5.33 18.76
N ILE A 165 0.90 6.59 18.53
CA ILE A 165 -0.45 7.09 18.82
C ILE A 165 -1.51 6.28 18.05
N ILE A 166 -1.36 6.13 16.73
CA ILE A 166 -2.29 5.32 15.91
C ILE A 166 -2.33 3.85 16.38
N SER A 167 -1.21 3.32 16.87
CA SER A 167 -1.13 1.92 17.33
C SER A 167 -1.80 1.64 18.68
N THR A 168 -2.35 2.66 19.34
CA THR A 168 -3.17 2.48 20.55
C THR A 168 -4.59 2.03 20.27
N TYR A 169 -5.10 2.21 19.04
CA TYR A 169 -6.46 1.86 18.67
C TYR A 169 -6.59 0.38 18.29
N ILE A 170 -7.72 -0.24 18.64
CA ILE A 170 -7.97 -1.66 18.38
C ILE A 170 -7.96 -1.94 16.87
N GLY A 171 -7.18 -2.95 16.44
CA GLY A 171 -6.99 -3.31 15.04
C GLY A 171 -5.81 -2.62 14.35
N MET A 172 -5.33 -1.49 14.91
CA MET A 172 -4.20 -0.73 14.36
C MET A 172 -2.85 -1.31 14.81
N GLY A 173 -2.48 -2.46 14.26
CA GLY A 173 -1.16 -3.07 14.50
C GLY A 173 -0.01 -2.18 13.99
N PRO A 174 1.22 -2.26 14.54
CA PRO A 174 2.27 -1.28 14.30
C PRO A 174 2.57 -0.98 12.83
N PHE A 175 2.63 -2.02 11.98
CA PHE A 175 2.84 -1.86 10.55
C PHE A 175 1.66 -1.14 9.87
N LEU A 176 0.40 -1.49 10.18
CA LEU A 176 -0.77 -0.87 9.55
C LEU A 176 -0.92 0.61 9.95
N SER A 177 -0.63 0.93 11.22
CA SER A 177 -0.51 2.30 11.71
C SER A 177 0.50 3.12 10.93
N PHE A 178 1.66 2.53 10.61
CA PHE A 178 2.69 3.14 9.79
C PHE A 178 2.22 3.34 8.34
N GLN A 179 1.55 2.36 7.76
CA GLN A 179 1.07 2.45 6.37
C GLN A 179 0.00 3.53 6.20
N LEU A 180 -0.93 3.69 7.16
CA LEU A 180 -1.89 4.80 7.24
C LEU A 180 -1.17 6.15 7.42
N LEU A 181 -0.19 6.22 8.34
CA LEU A 181 0.56 7.45 8.60
C LEU A 181 1.29 7.95 7.36
N LEU A 182 1.82 7.06 6.52
CA LEU A 182 2.45 7.43 5.25
C LEU A 182 1.48 8.07 4.25
N ASP A 183 0.21 7.62 4.18
CA ASP A 183 -0.80 8.29 3.33
C ASP A 183 -1.21 9.64 3.91
N LEU A 184 -1.42 9.73 5.22
CA LEU A 184 -1.67 11.00 5.91
C LEU A 184 -0.50 11.97 5.66
N ASN A 185 0.74 11.47 5.68
CA ASN A 185 1.95 12.23 5.36
C ASN A 185 2.11 12.58 3.86
N MET A 186 1.15 12.25 2.98
CA MET A 186 1.03 12.88 1.66
C MET A 186 0.19 14.17 1.69
N SER A 187 -0.57 14.45 2.75
CA SER A 187 -1.32 15.70 2.91
C SER A 187 -0.44 16.87 3.37
N ALA A 188 -0.97 18.10 3.30
CA ALA A 188 -0.30 19.31 3.75
C ALA A 188 -0.24 19.47 5.29
N HIS A 189 -0.96 18.66 6.07
CA HIS A 189 -1.08 18.83 7.53
C HIS A 189 0.12 18.31 8.32
N PHE A 190 0.72 17.21 7.85
CA PHE A 190 1.78 16.50 8.55
C PHE A 190 3.12 16.72 7.84
N HIS A 191 4.24 16.72 8.58
CA HIS A 191 5.57 17.05 8.02
C HIS A 191 6.65 16.07 8.49
N PHE A 192 6.29 14.79 8.62
CA PHE A 192 7.19 13.76 9.11
C PHE A 192 8.22 13.38 8.05
N SER A 193 9.47 13.17 8.48
CA SER A 193 10.55 12.73 7.59
C SER A 193 10.45 11.23 7.32
N GLU A 194 10.32 10.86 6.05
CA GLU A 194 10.37 9.47 5.56
C GLU A 194 11.77 8.83 5.66
N ASP A 195 12.76 9.59 6.13
CA ASP A 195 14.17 9.17 6.22
C ASP A 195 14.71 9.16 7.66
N GLU A 196 13.83 9.39 8.64
CA GLU A 196 14.11 9.31 10.09
C GLU A 196 13.97 7.88 10.62
N TRP A 197 12.85 7.23 10.28
CA TRP A 197 12.41 5.98 10.89
C TRP A 197 11.43 5.21 9.98
N VAL A 198 11.40 3.89 10.12
CA VAL A 198 10.59 2.98 9.29
C VAL A 198 10.31 1.66 10.04
N ILE A 199 9.19 1.00 9.74
CA ILE A 199 8.88 -0.39 10.15
C ILE A 199 8.92 -1.30 8.92
N CYS A 200 9.74 -2.35 8.95
CA CYS A 200 9.69 -3.41 7.94
C CYS A 200 8.35 -4.15 7.96
N GLY A 201 7.71 -4.28 6.81
CA GLY A 201 6.69 -5.29 6.58
C GLY A 201 7.32 -6.69 6.38
N PRO A 202 6.53 -7.77 6.45
CA PRO A 202 7.05 -9.14 6.36
C PRO A 202 7.87 -9.45 5.10
N GLY A 203 7.58 -8.77 3.98
CA GLY A 203 8.34 -8.90 2.74
C GLY A 203 9.70 -8.20 2.80
N ALA A 204 9.78 -7.01 3.38
CA ALA A 204 11.04 -6.29 3.58
C ALA A 204 11.97 -7.03 4.55
N GLU A 205 11.42 -7.57 5.64
CA GLU A 205 12.19 -8.42 6.56
C GLU A 205 12.74 -9.68 5.87
N ASP A 206 11.94 -10.40 5.08
CA ASP A 206 12.38 -11.57 4.32
C ASP A 206 13.45 -11.16 3.27
N GLY A 207 13.35 -9.96 2.70
CA GLY A 207 14.38 -9.35 1.86
C GLY A 207 15.71 -9.14 2.58
N LEU A 208 15.70 -8.51 3.76
CA LEU A 208 16.88 -8.34 4.60
C LEU A 208 17.52 -9.68 4.97
N ARG A 209 16.71 -10.68 5.37
CA ARG A 209 17.18 -12.04 5.66
C ARG A 209 17.84 -12.71 4.45
N LYS A 210 17.33 -12.53 3.22
CA LYS A 210 17.98 -13.02 1.99
C LYS A 210 19.30 -12.32 1.66
N ILE A 211 19.46 -11.06 2.06
CA ILE A 211 20.66 -10.26 1.77
C ILE A 211 21.79 -10.57 2.78
N PHE A 212 21.45 -10.65 4.06
CA PHE A 212 22.40 -10.64 5.18
C PHE A 212 22.32 -11.87 6.12
N GLY A 213 21.32 -12.74 5.95
CA GLY A 213 21.05 -13.88 6.85
C GLY A 213 20.21 -13.52 8.08
N ASP A 214 19.91 -14.51 8.92
CA ASP A 214 19.02 -14.36 10.09
C ASP A 214 19.56 -13.42 11.19
N ALA A 215 20.85 -13.08 11.13
CA ALA A 215 21.51 -12.16 12.08
C ALA A 215 20.97 -10.71 12.03
N VAL A 216 20.18 -10.35 11.00
CA VAL A 216 19.50 -9.04 10.94
C VAL A 216 18.33 -8.90 11.91
N LYS A 217 17.85 -10.01 12.50
CA LYS A 217 16.65 -10.00 13.32
C LYS A 217 16.84 -9.14 14.58
N GLY A 218 16.06 -8.07 14.70
CA GLY A 218 16.14 -7.10 15.80
C GLY A 218 17.13 -5.95 15.57
N ILE A 219 17.75 -5.87 14.39
CA ILE A 219 18.61 -4.75 13.95
C ILE A 219 18.23 -4.25 12.54
N GLU A 220 17.00 -4.50 12.11
CA GLU A 220 16.54 -4.22 10.75
C GLU A 220 16.64 -2.73 10.39
N LEU A 221 16.38 -1.83 11.35
CA LEU A 221 16.47 -0.38 11.16
C LEU A 221 17.92 0.09 10.97
N GLU A 222 18.85 -0.47 11.73
CA GLU A 222 20.28 -0.21 11.65
C GLU A 222 20.84 -0.69 10.30
N VAL A 223 20.40 -1.86 9.84
CA VAL A 223 20.75 -2.38 8.52
C VAL A 223 20.14 -1.52 7.40
N MET A 224 18.89 -1.06 7.52
CA MET A 224 18.30 -0.13 6.55
C MET A 224 19.00 1.23 6.53
N LYS A 225 19.44 1.75 7.68
CA LYS A 225 20.26 2.97 7.75
C LYS A 225 21.60 2.77 7.05
N TYR A 226 22.27 1.64 7.27
CA TYR A 226 23.47 1.28 6.49
C TYR A 226 23.18 1.27 4.98
N LEU A 227 22.13 0.58 4.54
CA LEU A 227 21.72 0.54 3.12
C LEU A 227 21.46 1.94 2.53
N ARG A 228 20.85 2.83 3.32
CA ARG A 228 20.56 4.23 2.96
C ARG A 228 21.83 5.07 2.89
N ASP A 229 22.72 4.94 3.86
CA ASP A 229 23.95 5.71 3.97
C ASP A 229 24.96 5.33 2.86
N THR A 230 25.04 4.05 2.47
CA THR A 230 25.97 3.54 1.44
C THR A 230 25.35 3.34 0.06
N GLN A 231 24.12 3.84 -0.18
CA GLN A 231 23.38 3.58 -1.43
C GLN A 231 24.16 3.99 -2.69
N PHE A 232 24.86 5.13 -2.64
CA PHE A 232 25.62 5.67 -3.76
C PHE A 232 26.86 4.82 -4.08
N ASP A 233 27.59 4.36 -3.05
CA ASP A 233 28.72 3.43 -3.22
C ASP A 233 28.26 2.09 -3.82
N HIS A 234 27.05 1.66 -3.47
CA HIS A 234 26.46 0.41 -3.96
C HIS A 234 25.94 0.49 -5.39
N TRP A 235 25.46 1.65 -5.88
CA TRP A 235 25.24 1.83 -7.32
C TRP A 235 26.57 2.00 -8.08
N ALA A 236 27.52 2.75 -7.53
CA ALA A 236 28.84 2.99 -8.15
C ALA A 236 29.62 1.68 -8.35
N ARG A 237 29.69 0.80 -7.34
CA ARG A 237 30.36 -0.52 -7.47
C ARG A 237 29.71 -1.46 -8.49
N LEU A 238 28.43 -1.23 -8.83
CA LEU A 238 27.69 -1.98 -9.85
C LEU A 238 27.76 -1.32 -11.24
N GLY A 239 28.45 -0.19 -11.38
CA GLY A 239 28.52 0.58 -12.62
C GLY A 239 27.21 1.28 -13.00
N ILE A 240 26.28 1.43 -12.04
CA ILE A 240 24.97 2.05 -12.26
C ILE A 240 25.10 3.57 -12.11
N THR A 241 24.85 4.30 -13.21
CA THR A 241 24.95 5.77 -13.26
C THR A 241 23.60 6.48 -13.31
N ASP A 242 22.58 5.85 -13.90
CA ASP A 242 21.21 6.36 -13.91
C ASP A 242 20.48 5.98 -12.61
N LEU A 243 20.73 6.76 -11.57
CA LEU A 243 20.23 6.50 -10.22
C LEU A 243 18.72 6.81 -10.09
N PRO A 244 17.98 6.10 -9.23
CA PRO A 244 16.60 6.43 -8.87
C PRO A 244 16.47 7.88 -8.40
N ARG A 245 15.37 8.54 -8.78
CA ARG A 245 15.05 9.90 -8.33
C ARG A 245 13.54 10.11 -8.21
N LEU A 246 13.11 10.78 -7.14
CA LEU A 246 11.70 11.15 -7.01
C LEU A 246 11.35 12.18 -8.10
N TYR A 247 12.21 13.18 -8.26
CA TYR A 247 12.14 14.24 -9.27
C TYR A 247 13.57 14.73 -9.57
N GLU A 248 13.74 15.58 -10.59
CA GLU A 248 15.04 16.14 -10.94
C GLU A 248 15.63 17.00 -9.82
N GLY A 249 16.72 16.51 -9.22
CA GLY A 249 17.38 17.10 -8.04
C GLY A 249 17.21 16.31 -6.73
N ARG A 250 16.22 15.40 -6.62
CA ARG A 250 16.10 14.45 -5.48
C ARG A 250 16.47 13.04 -5.92
N THR A 251 17.78 12.84 -6.09
CA THR A 251 18.39 11.54 -6.40
C THR A 251 18.59 10.72 -5.12
N GLY A 252 18.40 9.40 -5.22
CA GLY A 252 18.49 8.46 -4.10
C GLY A 252 17.13 8.11 -3.51
N VAL A 253 17.16 7.26 -2.48
CA VAL A 253 16.02 6.65 -1.79
C VAL A 253 16.08 6.92 -0.29
N THR A 254 14.91 7.10 0.32
CA THR A 254 14.74 7.21 1.79
C THR A 254 14.64 5.84 2.47
N LEU A 255 14.62 5.81 3.81
CA LEU A 255 14.28 4.62 4.58
C LEU A 255 12.91 4.00 4.19
N VAL A 256 11.88 4.81 3.93
CA VAL A 256 10.56 4.32 3.47
C VAL A 256 10.66 3.71 2.06
N ASP A 257 11.34 4.39 1.13
CA ASP A 257 11.56 3.88 -0.22
C ASP A 257 12.36 2.56 -0.21
N LEU A 258 13.32 2.41 0.72
CA LEU A 258 14.10 1.20 0.91
C LEU A 258 13.30 0.03 1.48
N GLU A 259 12.43 0.25 2.47
CA GLU A 259 11.54 -0.80 2.99
C GLU A 259 10.65 -1.36 1.89
N HIS A 260 10.04 -0.46 1.13
CA HIS A 260 9.20 -0.80 -0.01
C HIS A 260 10.01 -1.56 -1.09
N SER A 261 11.20 -1.08 -1.43
CA SER A 261 12.11 -1.72 -2.39
C SER A 261 12.64 -3.08 -1.92
N LEU A 262 12.82 -3.28 -0.61
CA LEU A 262 13.23 -4.57 -0.02
C LEU A 262 12.15 -5.64 -0.18
N CYS A 263 10.87 -5.27 -0.03
CA CYS A 263 9.73 -6.15 -0.27
C CYS A 263 9.69 -6.62 -1.74
N GLU A 264 9.89 -5.71 -2.68
CA GLU A 264 9.90 -6.03 -4.11
C GLU A 264 11.18 -6.76 -4.57
N CYS A 265 12.33 -6.46 -3.96
CA CYS A 265 13.56 -7.22 -4.15
C CYS A 265 13.42 -8.66 -3.63
N GLU A 266 12.77 -8.86 -2.48
CA GLU A 266 12.41 -10.20 -2.00
C GLU A 266 11.57 -10.93 -3.05
N LYS A 267 10.53 -10.29 -3.60
CA LYS A 267 9.67 -10.83 -4.67
C LYS A 267 10.48 -11.19 -5.93
N TYR A 268 11.26 -10.26 -6.47
CA TYR A 268 12.09 -10.43 -7.67
C TYR A 268 13.13 -11.54 -7.50
N SER A 269 13.78 -11.61 -6.33
CA SER A 269 14.81 -12.62 -6.03
C SER A 269 14.29 -14.06 -6.03
N ARG A 270 12.98 -14.29 -5.87
CA ARG A 270 12.37 -15.63 -5.98
C ARG A 270 12.62 -16.27 -7.34
N VAL A 271 12.57 -15.47 -8.41
CA VAL A 271 12.81 -15.89 -9.79
C VAL A 271 14.28 -15.75 -10.17
N LYS A 272 14.94 -14.64 -9.78
CA LYS A 272 16.35 -14.39 -10.13
C LYS A 272 17.34 -15.33 -9.45
N HIS A 273 17.08 -15.69 -8.19
CA HIS A 273 17.98 -16.46 -7.33
C HIS A 273 17.25 -17.66 -6.68
N PRO A 274 16.77 -18.65 -7.46
CA PRO A 274 15.93 -19.74 -6.96
C PRO A 274 16.66 -20.66 -5.95
N SER A 275 17.98 -20.61 -5.88
CA SER A 275 18.80 -21.26 -4.86
C SER A 275 18.76 -20.56 -3.49
N ILE A 276 18.49 -19.24 -3.45
CA ILE A 276 18.43 -18.42 -2.23
C ILE A 276 16.97 -18.37 -1.74
N LYS A 277 16.58 -19.42 -1.03
CA LYS A 277 15.19 -19.64 -0.60
C LYS A 277 14.79 -18.68 0.52
N GLY A 278 13.63 -18.03 0.35
CA GLY A 278 12.88 -17.39 1.43
C GLY A 278 11.63 -18.20 1.79
N LYS A 279 10.73 -17.64 2.60
CA LYS A 279 9.44 -18.25 2.93
C LYS A 279 8.57 -18.44 1.67
N ARG A 280 8.58 -17.43 0.78
CA ARG A 280 7.84 -17.40 -0.48
C ARG A 280 8.76 -17.76 -1.65
N LYS A 281 8.25 -18.53 -2.62
CA LYS A 281 9.06 -19.16 -3.70
C LYS A 281 8.66 -18.76 -5.12
N VAL A 282 7.45 -18.23 -5.33
CA VAL A 282 6.91 -17.88 -6.66
C VAL A 282 6.39 -16.44 -6.66
N ILE A 283 6.18 -15.89 -7.84
CA ILE A 283 5.41 -14.66 -8.07
C ILE A 283 4.17 -15.07 -8.87
N LYS A 284 2.97 -14.72 -8.39
CA LYS A 284 1.70 -15.08 -9.06
C LYS A 284 1.20 -13.99 -10.03
N GLN A 285 1.46 -12.72 -9.71
CA GLN A 285 0.94 -11.58 -10.48
C GLN A 285 1.77 -11.35 -11.74
N VAL A 286 1.19 -11.67 -12.88
CA VAL A 286 1.71 -11.34 -14.21
C VAL A 286 1.44 -9.86 -14.50
N TYR A 287 2.41 -9.16 -15.11
CA TYR A 287 2.25 -7.77 -15.50
C TYR A 287 1.42 -7.62 -16.76
N SER A 288 0.38 -6.79 -16.69
CA SER A 288 -0.36 -6.32 -17.88
C SER A 288 -0.06 -4.84 -18.13
N ALA A 289 0.28 -4.51 -19.38
CA ALA A 289 0.62 -3.14 -19.78
C ALA A 289 -0.64 -2.29 -19.99
N SER A 290 -0.84 -1.28 -19.14
CA SER A 290 -1.83 -0.23 -19.37
C SER A 290 -1.51 0.54 -20.66
N LYS A 291 -2.55 0.84 -21.44
CA LYS A 291 -2.48 1.77 -22.59
C LYS A 291 -2.69 3.24 -22.18
N LYS A 292 -3.15 3.50 -20.96
CA LYS A 292 -3.36 4.87 -20.45
C LYS A 292 -2.00 5.52 -20.13
N SER A 293 -1.89 6.83 -20.39
CA SER A 293 -0.73 7.63 -20.00
C SER A 293 -0.52 7.64 -18.48
N LEU A 294 0.72 7.86 -18.06
CA LEU A 294 1.06 8.06 -16.64
C LEU A 294 0.92 9.54 -16.26
N ASP A 295 -0.21 9.91 -15.66
CA ASP A 295 -0.41 11.23 -15.07
C ASP A 295 -0.05 11.20 -13.58
N LEU A 296 1.25 11.37 -13.30
CA LEU A 296 1.83 11.28 -11.95
C LEU A 296 1.96 12.67 -11.31
N VAL A 297 1.47 12.81 -10.09
CA VAL A 297 1.63 14.01 -9.25
C VAL A 297 2.39 13.69 -7.95
N LEU A 298 2.96 14.73 -7.34
CA LEU A 298 3.58 14.67 -6.01
C LEU A 298 2.79 15.52 -5.01
N PRO A 299 2.84 15.19 -3.70
CA PRO A 299 2.42 16.11 -2.65
C PRO A 299 3.09 17.49 -2.82
N GLU A 300 2.35 18.59 -2.65
CA GLU A 300 2.85 19.94 -2.92
C GLU A 300 4.16 20.23 -2.16
N LYS A 301 4.19 19.84 -0.87
CA LYS A 301 5.34 19.97 0.04
C LYS A 301 6.57 19.12 -0.36
N TRP A 302 6.43 18.13 -1.24
CA TRP A 302 7.53 17.34 -1.78
C TRP A 302 8.05 17.89 -3.12
N THR A 303 7.44 18.93 -3.67
CA THR A 303 7.91 19.54 -4.93
C THR A 303 9.10 20.48 -4.69
N PRO A 304 10.01 20.68 -5.68
CA PRO A 304 11.16 21.57 -5.56
C PRO A 304 10.88 23.03 -5.16
N ARG A 305 9.62 23.49 -5.29
CA ARG A 305 9.21 24.88 -5.04
C ARG A 305 8.69 25.15 -3.62
N GLY A 306 8.54 24.11 -2.80
CA GLY A 306 8.22 24.24 -1.38
C GLY A 306 6.96 25.05 -1.06
N GLY A 307 5.78 24.45 -1.23
CA GLY A 307 4.57 24.85 -0.50
C GLY A 307 4.14 26.32 -0.60
N THR A 308 4.11 26.89 -1.80
CA THR A 308 3.65 28.29 -2.03
C THR A 308 2.67 28.41 -3.19
N SER A 309 2.10 27.31 -3.69
CA SER A 309 1.16 27.34 -4.80
C SER A 309 -0.01 26.41 -4.52
N SER A 310 -1.16 27.00 -4.19
CA SER A 310 -2.46 26.34 -3.97
C SER A 310 -3.03 25.60 -5.19
N ALA A 311 -2.22 25.36 -6.22
CA ALA A 311 -2.49 24.49 -7.35
C ALA A 311 -1.41 23.39 -7.41
N PRO A 312 -1.77 22.10 -7.39
CA PRO A 312 -0.79 21.02 -7.50
C PRO A 312 -0.01 21.14 -8.81
N ILE A 313 1.30 20.89 -8.76
CA ILE A 313 2.16 20.92 -9.95
C ILE A 313 1.87 19.68 -10.80
N PHE A 314 1.11 19.87 -11.88
CA PHE A 314 0.88 18.86 -12.90
C PHE A 314 2.15 18.62 -13.71
N VAL A 315 2.57 17.35 -13.83
CA VAL A 315 3.50 16.92 -14.88
C VAL A 315 2.63 16.55 -16.10
N THR A 316 2.16 17.57 -16.82
CA THR A 316 1.18 17.48 -17.93
C THR A 316 1.62 16.50 -19.03
N HIS A 317 0.73 15.70 -19.63
CA HIS A 317 -0.42 16.15 -20.43
C HIS A 317 -1.79 15.48 -20.15
N LEU A 318 -2.84 16.30 -20.38
CA LEU A 318 -4.31 16.13 -20.30
C LEU A 318 -4.91 14.99 -21.18
N PRO A 319 -6.22 14.62 -21.03
CA PRO A 319 -7.31 15.33 -20.31
C PRO A 319 -8.01 14.53 -19.19
N ASP A 320 -8.96 15.19 -18.51
CA ASP A 320 -9.89 14.59 -17.55
C ASP A 320 -10.86 13.59 -18.22
N GLU A 321 -10.41 12.35 -18.40
CA GLU A 321 -11.32 11.20 -18.51
C GLU A 321 -11.41 10.48 -17.15
N PRO A 322 -12.60 9.96 -16.77
CA PRO A 322 -12.73 9.15 -15.58
C PRO A 322 -11.82 7.91 -15.66
N LEU A 323 -11.36 7.43 -14.50
CA LEU A 323 -10.49 6.26 -14.39
C LEU A 323 -11.23 4.93 -14.59
N THR A 324 -12.11 4.86 -15.61
CA THR A 324 -12.87 3.66 -15.93
C THR A 324 -11.96 2.49 -16.29
N GLU A 325 -12.19 1.36 -15.61
CA GLU A 325 -11.85 0.02 -16.07
C GLU A 325 -10.41 -0.19 -16.56
N LEU A 326 -9.51 -0.25 -15.58
CA LEU A 326 -8.50 -1.30 -15.61
C LEU A 326 -8.78 -2.18 -14.41
N GLU A 327 -9.14 -3.45 -14.67
CA GLU A 327 -9.37 -4.46 -13.65
C GLU A 327 -8.37 -4.28 -12.50
N GLU A 328 -8.90 -4.12 -11.29
CA GLU A 328 -8.10 -4.42 -10.12
C GLU A 328 -7.83 -5.91 -10.23
N SER A 329 -6.64 -6.29 -10.71
CA SER A 329 -6.20 -7.67 -10.77
C SER A 329 -6.01 -8.15 -9.32
N ASP A 330 -7.12 -8.50 -8.69
CA ASP A 330 -7.24 -8.81 -7.28
C ASP A 330 -6.19 -9.87 -6.91
N PRO A 331 -5.21 -9.53 -6.06
CA PRO A 331 -4.19 -10.48 -5.64
C PRO A 331 -4.79 -11.76 -5.08
N GLU A 332 -4.71 -12.85 -5.85
CA GLU A 332 -5.10 -14.18 -5.40
C GLU A 332 -4.20 -14.63 -4.23
N TYR A 333 -4.70 -14.41 -3.02
CA TYR A 333 -4.10 -14.96 -1.81
C TYR A 333 -4.34 -16.45 -1.75
N GLU A 334 -3.28 -17.18 -1.43
CA GLU A 334 -3.37 -18.61 -1.21
C GLU A 334 -4.06 -18.86 0.12
N VAL A 335 -5.25 -19.45 0.06
CA VAL A 335 -5.91 -20.02 1.23
C VAL A 335 -5.03 -21.15 1.74
N SER A 336 -4.62 -21.07 3.00
CA SER A 336 -3.89 -22.14 3.68
C SER A 336 -4.83 -23.27 4.11
N HIS A 337 -5.99 -22.91 4.65
CA HIS A 337 -7.08 -23.81 5.04
C HIS A 337 -8.30 -23.00 5.46
N ILE A 338 -9.47 -23.65 5.45
CA ILE A 338 -10.68 -23.16 6.11
C ILE A 338 -10.54 -23.38 7.63
N ILE A 339 -11.04 -22.43 8.41
CA ILE A 339 -11.05 -22.45 9.88
C ILE A 339 -12.46 -22.76 10.41
N LYS A 340 -13.49 -22.23 9.76
CA LYS A 340 -14.92 -22.41 10.08
C LYS A 340 -15.78 -22.18 8.83
N GLU A 341 -17.03 -22.64 8.89
CA GLU A 341 -18.11 -22.31 7.96
C GLU A 341 -19.32 -21.73 8.70
N SER A 342 -20.20 -21.04 7.98
CA SER A 342 -21.45 -20.46 8.47
C SER A 342 -22.43 -20.28 7.31
N GLN A 343 -23.73 -20.42 7.56
CA GLN A 343 -24.77 -20.09 6.57
C GLN A 343 -25.05 -18.59 6.55
N LEU A 344 -25.14 -18.03 5.33
CA LEU A 344 -25.55 -16.66 5.11
C LEU A 344 -27.08 -16.50 5.30
N PRO A 345 -27.56 -15.41 5.94
CA PRO A 345 -29.00 -15.20 6.17
C PRO A 345 -29.85 -15.11 4.89
N GLU A 346 -29.21 -14.75 3.78
CA GLU A 346 -29.80 -14.61 2.44
C GLU A 346 -29.59 -15.83 1.54
N GLY A 347 -29.01 -16.92 2.08
CA GLY A 347 -28.69 -18.16 1.37
C GLY A 347 -27.22 -18.24 0.93
N GLY A 348 -26.69 -19.47 0.85
CA GLY A 348 -25.27 -19.75 0.57
C GLY A 348 -24.40 -19.87 1.82
N MET A 349 -23.13 -20.24 1.63
CA MET A 349 -22.13 -20.39 2.70
C MET A 349 -21.14 -19.22 2.73
N GLU A 350 -20.68 -18.88 3.93
CA GLU A 350 -19.46 -18.10 4.17
C GLU A 350 -18.47 -18.94 5.00
N TYR A 351 -17.18 -18.73 4.77
CA TYR A 351 -16.08 -19.48 5.37
C TYR A 351 -15.08 -18.53 6.01
N LEU A 352 -14.54 -18.90 7.17
CA LEU A 352 -13.43 -18.20 7.83
C LEU A 352 -12.12 -18.74 7.28
N VAL A 353 -11.33 -17.87 6.66
CA VAL A 353 -10.21 -18.25 5.78
C VAL A 353 -8.87 -17.87 6.42
N ARG A 354 -7.97 -18.85 6.58
CA ARG A 354 -6.56 -18.63 6.96
C ARG A 354 -5.71 -18.49 5.70
N TRP A 355 -4.86 -17.48 5.64
CA TRP A 355 -3.97 -17.23 4.49
C TRP A 355 -2.57 -17.82 4.68
N VAL A 356 -1.95 -18.29 3.60
CA VAL A 356 -0.57 -18.83 3.65
C VAL A 356 0.42 -17.76 4.11
N GLY A 357 1.07 -18.02 5.24
CA GLY A 357 2.09 -17.16 5.83
C GLY A 357 1.56 -16.01 6.70
N TRP A 358 0.27 -16.00 7.05
CA TRP A 358 -0.34 -15.02 7.96
C TRP A 358 -0.91 -15.71 9.22
N GLY A 359 -0.98 -14.96 10.32
CA GLY A 359 -1.51 -15.45 11.61
C GLY A 359 -3.04 -15.43 11.69
N PRO A 360 -3.64 -16.02 12.75
CA PRO A 360 -5.09 -16.04 12.97
C PRO A 360 -5.75 -14.65 13.04
N GLU A 361 -4.99 -13.62 13.37
CA GLU A 361 -5.44 -12.23 13.43
C GLU A 361 -5.76 -11.62 12.05
N TRP A 362 -5.43 -12.31 10.95
CA TRP A 362 -5.74 -11.92 9.56
C TRP A 362 -6.85 -12.78 8.94
N ASP A 363 -7.50 -13.64 9.74
CA ASP A 363 -8.56 -14.52 9.24
C ASP A 363 -9.79 -13.71 8.82
N LEU A 364 -10.29 -14.00 7.61
CA LEU A 364 -11.39 -13.24 7.00
C LEU A 364 -12.57 -14.17 6.69
N TRP A 365 -13.78 -13.76 7.06
CA TRP A 365 -15.01 -14.40 6.59
C TRP A 365 -15.26 -13.98 5.14
N LEU A 366 -15.29 -14.95 4.24
CA LEU A 366 -15.54 -14.77 2.81
C LEU A 366 -16.72 -15.66 2.35
N PRO A 367 -17.66 -15.16 1.55
CA PRO A 367 -18.68 -15.99 0.91
C PRO A 367 -18.02 -16.98 -0.06
N GLU A 368 -18.64 -18.14 -0.29
CA GLU A 368 -18.17 -19.19 -1.20
C GLU A 368 -17.82 -18.65 -2.60
N SER A 369 -18.60 -17.69 -3.10
CA SER A 369 -18.38 -17.01 -4.39
C SER A 369 -17.04 -16.26 -4.49
N GLN A 370 -16.45 -15.84 -3.37
CA GLN A 370 -15.14 -15.17 -3.32
C GLN A 370 -13.97 -16.15 -3.13
N LEU A 371 -14.25 -17.46 -3.10
CA LEU A 371 -13.26 -18.54 -2.98
C LEU A 371 -13.05 -19.34 -4.27
N GLY A 372 -13.46 -18.81 -5.42
CA GLY A 372 -13.32 -19.47 -6.73
C GLY A 372 -11.88 -19.91 -7.08
N GLY A 373 -10.87 -19.15 -6.65
CA GLY A 373 -9.45 -19.50 -6.80
C GLY A 373 -8.91 -20.53 -5.80
N ALA A 374 -9.73 -20.99 -4.84
CA ALA A 374 -9.37 -21.91 -3.76
C ALA A 374 -10.32 -23.13 -3.67
N THR A 375 -10.98 -23.48 -4.78
CA THR A 375 -12.00 -24.55 -4.83
C THR A 375 -11.49 -25.93 -4.38
N ASP A 376 -10.20 -26.22 -4.44
CA ASP A 376 -9.66 -27.48 -3.91
C ASP A 376 -9.63 -27.49 -2.37
N VAL A 377 -9.33 -26.35 -1.73
CA VAL A 377 -9.37 -26.23 -0.26
C VAL A 377 -10.80 -26.30 0.28
N LEU A 378 -11.79 -25.93 -0.54
CA LEU A 378 -13.23 -26.12 -0.23
C LEU A 378 -13.72 -27.55 -0.45
N LYS A 379 -13.02 -28.40 -1.21
CA LYS A 379 -13.35 -29.83 -1.38
C LYS A 379 -12.70 -30.70 -0.31
N ASP A 380 -11.56 -30.26 0.21
CA ASP A 380 -10.78 -30.94 1.24
C ASP A 380 -11.26 -30.62 2.67
N TRP A 381 -12.21 -29.68 2.82
CA TRP A 381 -12.89 -29.29 4.05
C TRP A 381 -14.29 -29.94 4.15
#